data_AF-A0A6L9QRE4-F1
#
_entry.id   AF-A0A6L9QRE4-F1
#
_cell.length_a   1.000
_cell.length_b   1.000
_cell.length_c   1.000
_cell.angle_alpha   90.00
_cell.angle_beta   90.00
_cell.angle_gamma   90.00
#
_symmetry.space_group_name_H-M   'P 1'
#
loop_
_entity.id
_entity.type
_entity.pdbx_description
1 polymer ?
#
loop_
_entity_poly.entity_id
_entity_poly.type
_entity_poly.pdbx_seq_one_letter_code
_entity_poly.pdbx_strand_id
1 'polypeptide(L)' 'MSSAFAGPSPLADYGWDEALEEQFTSHRAAGLVPARVAAVDRGLCDVVTEDGPARASTGAASADPPAAPCTGDWAALRPD' A
#
# COMPACT_ATOMS: atom_id res chain seq x y z
N MET A 1 8.36 -2.59 26.67
CA MET A 1 8.20 -2.72 25.21
C MET A 1 7.83 -1.35 24.72
N SER A 2 8.73 -0.66 24.04
CA SER A 2 8.51 0.74 23.63
C SER A 2 7.57 0.75 22.44
N SER A 3 6.30 1.11 22.66
CA SER A 3 5.44 1.57 21.57
C SER A 3 6.00 2.90 21.11
N ALA A 4 6.76 2.89 20.02
CA ALA A 4 7.01 4.10 19.29
C ALA A 4 5.66 4.53 18.71
N PHE A 5 5.01 5.50 19.36
CA PHE A 5 4.05 6.33 18.65
C PHE A 5 4.87 7.12 17.62
N ALA A 6 5.14 6.47 16.48
CA ALA A 6 5.36 7.19 15.25
C ALA A 6 4.21 8.22 15.16
N GLY A 7 4.51 9.46 14.82
CA GLY A 7 3.47 10.46 14.57
C GLY A 7 2.43 9.90 13.60
N PRO A 8 1.26 10.54 13.45
CA PRO A 8 0.25 10.07 12.52
C PRO A 8 0.91 9.78 11.17
N SER A 9 0.84 8.52 10.73
CA SER A 9 1.41 8.12 9.44
C SER A 9 0.84 9.07 8.38
N PRO A 10 1.62 9.51 7.38
CA PRO A 10 1.07 10.26 6.25
C PRO A 10 -0.12 9.54 5.58
N LEU A 11 -0.20 8.21 5.74
CA LEU A 11 -1.31 7.37 5.28
C LEU A 11 -2.57 7.47 6.15
N ALA A 12 -2.51 8.01 7.37
CA ALA A 12 -3.66 8.18 8.25
C ALA A 12 -4.73 9.09 7.61
N ASP A 13 -4.31 10.11 6.84
CA ASP A 13 -5.20 10.97 6.05
C ASP A 13 -5.97 10.19 4.95
N TYR A 14 -5.49 8.99 4.62
CA TYR A 14 -6.10 8.07 3.65
C TYR A 14 -6.82 6.88 4.31
N GLY A 15 -6.95 6.89 5.64
CA GLY A 15 -7.64 5.86 6.42
C GLY A 15 -6.73 4.73 6.93
N TRP A 16 -5.42 4.95 7.03
CA TRP A 16 -4.51 4.02 7.71
C TRP A 16 -4.76 4.02 9.21
N ASP A 17 -4.89 2.83 9.80
CA ASP A 17 -5.16 2.63 11.22
C ASP A 17 -4.34 1.45 11.78
N GLU A 18 -4.50 1.18 13.08
CA GLU A 18 -3.79 0.10 13.77
C GLU A 18 -4.15 -1.28 13.22
N ALA A 19 -5.39 -1.49 12.79
CA ALA A 19 -5.81 -2.76 12.21
C ALA A 19 -5.11 -3.02 10.86
N LEU A 20 -4.92 -1.98 10.05
CA LEU A 20 -4.13 -2.07 8.81
C LEU A 20 -2.64 -2.27 9.12
N GLU A 21 -2.09 -1.60 10.13
CA GLU A 21 -0.71 -1.79 10.55
C GLU A 21 -0.43 -3.25 10.97
N GLU A 22 -1.34 -3.87 11.72
CA GLU A 22 -1.26 -5.29 12.07
C GLU A 22 -1.32 -6.20 10.83
N GLN A 23 -2.26 -5.95 9.92
CA GLN A 23 -2.40 -6.73 8.68
C GLN A 23 -1.17 -6.62 7.76
N PHE A 24 -0.48 -5.48 7.77
CA PHE A 24 0.70 -5.24 6.95
C PHE A 24 2.02 -5.62 7.61
N THR A 25 2.00 -6.08 8.86
CA THR A 25 3.23 -6.46 9.60
C THR A 25 4.08 -7.49 8.83
N SER A 26 3.46 -8.52 8.25
CA SER A 26 4.18 -9.54 7.45
C SER A 26 4.75 -8.98 6.14
N HIS A 27 4.03 -8.06 5.50
CA HIS A 27 4.45 -7.39 4.28
C HIS A 27 5.66 -6.48 4.55
N ARG A 28 5.62 -5.69 5.64
CA ARG A 28 6.76 -4.88 6.10
C ARG A 28 7.97 -5.74 6.43
N ALA A 29 7.77 -6.88 7.11
CA ALA A 29 8.84 -7.83 7.40
C ALA A 29 9.48 -8.40 6.11
N ALA A 30 8.73 -8.45 5.00
CA ALA A 30 9.22 -8.83 3.68
C ALA A 30 9.83 -7.65 2.89
N GLY A 31 9.95 -6.46 3.47
CA GLY A 31 10.47 -5.26 2.82
C GLY A 31 9.49 -4.57 1.88
N LEU A 32 8.19 -4.90 1.95
CA LEU A 32 7.15 -4.23 1.19
C LEU A 32 6.65 -3.02 1.95
N VAL A 33 6.24 -1.99 1.21
CA VAL A 33 5.73 -0.73 1.77
C VAL A 33 4.22 -0.63 1.57
N PRO A 34 3.44 -0.24 2.58
CA PRO A 34 2.02 0.00 2.40
C PRO A 34 1.76 1.16 1.44
N ALA A 35 0.74 1.00 0.58
CA ALA A 35 0.37 1.99 -0.41
C ALA A 35 -1.14 2.04 -0.60
N ARG A 36 -1.70 3.25 -0.67
CA ARG A 36 -3.10 3.49 -1.02
C ARG A 36 -3.23 3.64 -2.53
N VAL A 37 -4.08 2.86 -3.19
CA VAL A 37 -4.36 3.04 -4.62
C VAL A 37 -5.22 4.28 -4.83
N ALA A 38 -4.66 5.31 -5.45
CA ALA A 38 -5.33 6.57 -5.76
C ALA A 38 -6.04 6.54 -7.12
N ALA A 39 -5.44 5.87 -8.11
CA ALA A 39 -6.04 5.67 -9.42
C ALA A 39 -5.49 4.41 -10.09
N VAL A 40 -6.27 3.82 -11.00
CA VAL A 40 -5.90 2.64 -11.77
C VAL A 40 -6.01 2.97 -13.26
N ASP A 41 -4.93 2.75 -14.00
CA ASP A 41 -4.88 2.92 -15.45
C ASP A 41 -4.20 1.71 -16.10
N ARG A 42 -4.99 0.86 -16.77
CA ARG A 42 -4.56 -0.20 -17.69
C ARG A 42 -3.22 -0.91 -17.33
N GLY A 43 -3.11 -1.43 -16.10
CA GLY A 43 -1.92 -2.18 -15.63
C GLY A 43 -0.92 -1.37 -14.80
N LEU A 44 -1.20 -0.08 -14.61
CA LEU A 44 -0.50 0.82 -13.72
C LEU A 44 -1.46 1.37 -12.65
N CYS A 45 -0.90 1.74 -11.51
CA CYS A 45 -1.60 2.39 -10.41
C CYS A 45 -0.85 3.64 -9.98
N ASP A 46 -1.61 4.71 -9.70
CA ASP A 46 -1.13 5.81 -8.88
C ASP A 46 -1.34 5.39 -7.45
N VAL A 47 -0.30 5.48 -6.64
CA VAL A 47 -0.36 5.10 -5.24
C VAL A 47 0.21 6.19 -4.35
N VAL A 48 -0.27 6.25 -3.11
CA VAL A 48 0.33 7.07 -2.05
C VAL A 48 0.97 6.14 -1.03
N THR A 49 2.25 6.34 -0.79
CA THR A 49 3.04 5.61 0.22
C THR A 49 3.39 6.54 1.39
N GLU A 50 4.05 6.01 2.40
CA GLU A 50 4.58 6.81 3.52
C GLU A 50 5.62 7.84 3.07
N ASP A 51 6.34 7.58 1.97
CA ASP A 51 7.31 8.49 1.37
C ASP A 51 6.67 9.47 0.36
N GLY A 52 5.35 9.35 0.14
CA GLY A 52 4.57 10.19 -0.77
C GLY A 52 4.06 9.45 -2.02
N PRO A 53 3.56 10.20 -3.03
CA PRO A 53 2.99 9.63 -4.25
C PRO A 53 4.02 8.89 -5.10
N ALA A 54 3.63 7.74 -5.66
CA ALA A 54 4.44 6.91 -6.54
C ALA A 54 3.59 6.26 -7.64
N ARG A 55 4.26 5.75 -8.68
CA ARG A 55 3.64 4.98 -9.77
C ARG A 55 4.03 3.52 -9.61
N ALA A 56 3.05 2.63 -9.53
CA ALA A 56 3.26 1.19 -9.42
C ALA A 56 2.75 0.47 -10.67
N SER A 57 3.42 -0.62 -11.06
CA SER A 57 2.84 -1.57 -12.01
C SER A 57 2.19 -2.72 -11.25
N THR A 58 1.07 -3.23 -11.74
CA THR A 58 0.36 -4.34 -11.07
C THR A 58 1.03 -5.69 -11.33
N GLY A 59 2.08 -5.74 -12.17
CA GLY A 59 2.79 -6.94 -12.56
C GLY A 59 1.89 -7.99 -13.23
N ALA A 60 2.48 -9.05 -13.80
CA ALA A 60 1.72 -10.21 -14.28
C ALA A 60 1.10 -11.06 -13.15
N ALA A 61 1.18 -10.60 -11.89
CA ALA A 61 0.71 -11.33 -10.71
C ALA A 61 -0.81 -11.36 -10.56
N SER A 62 -1.53 -10.54 -11.35
CA SER A 62 -2.98 -10.66 -11.52
C SER A 62 -3.29 -11.35 -12.85
N ALA A 63 -2.81 -12.59 -13.01
CA ALA A 63 -3.28 -13.46 -14.11
C ALA A 63 -4.76 -13.87 -13.92
N ASP A 64 -5.33 -13.57 -12.75
CA ASP A 64 -6.75 -13.66 -12.44
C ASP A 64 -7.41 -12.28 -12.56
N PRO A 65 -8.25 -12.03 -13.59
CA PRO A 65 -9.02 -10.79 -13.76
C PRO A 65 -9.78 -10.26 -12.53
N PRO A 66 -10.31 -11.09 -11.60
CA PRO A 66 -10.97 -10.57 -10.40
C PRO A 66 -10.01 -10.02 -9.32
N ALA A 67 -8.69 -10.17 -9.46
CA ALA A 67 -7.69 -9.72 -8.49
C ALA A 67 -6.99 -8.42 -8.93
N ALA A 68 -7.56 -7.66 -9.85
CA ALA A 68 -7.03 -6.36 -10.24
C ALA A 68 -7.29 -5.33 -9.13
N PRO A 69 -6.29 -4.52 -8.73
CA PRO A 69 -6.51 -3.49 -7.73
C PRO A 69 -7.49 -2.44 -8.26
N CYS A 70 -8.30 -1.92 -7.35
CA CYS A 70 -9.24 -0.83 -7.56
C CYS A 70 -8.78 0.42 -6.81
N THR A 71 -9.29 1.58 -7.22
CA THR A 71 -9.10 2.82 -6.46
C THR A 71 -9.65 2.64 -5.04
N GLY A 72 -8.84 3.01 -4.05
CA GLY A 72 -9.18 2.85 -2.65
C GLY A 72 -8.80 1.50 -2.07
N ASP A 73 -8.04 0.67 -2.78
CA ASP A 73 -7.43 -0.51 -2.17
C ASP A 73 -6.16 -0.14 -1.39
N TRP A 74 -5.85 -0.95 -0.39
CA TRP A 74 -4.53 -0.99 0.24
C TRP A 74 -3.71 -2.09 -0.41
N ALA A 75 -2.49 -1.76 -0.85
CA ALA A 75 -1.58 -2.68 -1.52
C ALA A 75 -0.21 -2.68 -0.84
N ALA A 76 0.44 -3.84 -0.83
CA ALA A 76 1.83 -3.96 -0.43
C ALA A 76 2.71 -3.75 -1.68
N LEU A 77 3.32 -2.58 -1.77
CA LEU A 77 4.18 -2.20 -2.88
C LEU A 77 5.60 -2.73 -2.64
N ARG A 78 6.21 -3.29 -3.67
CA ARG A 78 7.65 -3.55 -3.67
C ARG A 78 8.36 -2.28 -4.15
N PRO A 79 9.19 -1.63 -3.32
CA PRO A 79 10.03 -0.53 -3.78
C PRO A 79 11.07 -1.06 -4.79
N ASP A 80 11.44 -0.23 -5.76
CA ASP A 80 12.48 -0.55 -6.76
C ASP A 80 13.89 -0.57 -6.16
#